data_AF-A0A0Q0W3J8-F1
#
_entry.id   AF-A0A0Q0W3J8-F1
#
_cell.length_a   1.000
_cell.length_b   1.000
_cell.length_c   1.000
_cell.angle_alpha   90.00
_cell.angle_beta   90.00
_cell.angle_gamma   90.00
#
_symmetry.space_group_name_H-M   'P 1'
#
loop_
_entity.id
_entity.type
_entity.pdbx_description
1 polymer ?
#
loop_
_entity_poly.entity_id
_entity_poly.type
_entity_poly.pdbx_seq_one_letter_code
_entity_poly.pdbx_strand_id
1 'polypeptide(L)'
;MRYFRLSLLALIVFSASFIAAEEYQDLTSEGKKNLRSANMHLGGERIEKALPLYFEVVNENPYHIESLKKIAGIYYDFKKDYYKASEYYQNAIAAIDKEIEVLEKEISENPKKEKKINKEIDSYLEDREFLVKLNTSCWTQLFVNAQYKFTIANDFYSLNPQNMDLTDPDNISAINDLLQKVMVDTINVETVAEDPVNIEEISAPFDNLLDDTIADFKKLYDFAPDSIKTIKMLSYAYNVKQDEEESLNYLIKVAELDPEDELVRQQIANHYYNSGNYDEALKWFQSAAEANPENPDSYFNMGITYEKLENHEEAFKAFEKVVEIDPENLDAILYASNIASKIDRKDDSINYLKMAIELDPGNINYLSFISYNLFQKKKYDEVIIYAQKWFDTDNKSKEAAQLIYQSAKNIDNTELMKKYEKILIEME
;
A
#
# COMPACT_ATOMS: atom_id res chain seq x y z
N MET A 1 -7.65 32.83 4.05
CA MET A 1 -7.32 33.12 2.64
C MET A 1 -6.89 31.84 1.91
N ARG A 2 -7.82 30.95 1.55
CA ARG A 2 -7.51 29.78 0.69
C ARG A 2 -8.70 29.18 -0.08
N TYR A 3 -9.75 29.97 -0.30
CA TYR A 3 -10.87 29.61 -1.20
C TYR A 3 -10.97 30.55 -2.42
N PHE A 4 -9.87 31.20 -2.78
CA PHE A 4 -9.83 32.21 -3.85
C PHE A 4 -8.94 31.75 -5.01
N ARG A 5 -9.18 30.55 -5.55
CA ARG A 5 -8.60 30.09 -6.83
C ARG A 5 -9.53 29.11 -7.57
N LEU A 6 -10.78 29.52 -7.75
CA LEU A 6 -11.63 29.05 -8.86
C LEU A 6 -12.19 30.25 -9.65
N SER A 7 -11.42 31.34 -9.69
CA SER A 7 -11.66 32.49 -10.55
C SER A 7 -10.70 32.41 -11.75
N LEU A 8 -11.12 31.81 -12.87
CA LEU A 8 -10.71 32.32 -14.19
C LEU A 8 -11.45 31.72 -15.40
N LEU A 9 -12.24 30.66 -15.26
CA LEU A 9 -12.98 30.09 -16.41
C LEU A 9 -14.47 30.49 -16.48
N ALA A 10 -14.98 31.25 -15.50
CA ALA A 10 -16.36 31.73 -15.48
C ALA A 10 -16.57 33.12 -16.13
N LEU A 11 -15.57 33.68 -16.82
CA LEU A 11 -15.55 35.10 -17.21
C LEU A 11 -15.67 35.37 -18.72
N ILE A 12 -16.21 34.43 -19.51
CA ILE A 12 -16.63 34.70 -20.88
C ILE A 12 -17.95 33.97 -21.15
N VAL A 13 -19.07 34.49 -20.63
CA VAL A 13 -20.31 34.81 -21.39
C VAL A 13 -21.11 35.78 -20.51
N PHE A 14 -20.74 37.06 -20.54
CA PHE A 14 -21.58 38.14 -20.03
C PHE A 14 -22.29 38.77 -21.22
N SER A 15 -23.46 38.23 -21.59
CA SER A 15 -24.52 38.96 -22.29
C SER A 15 -25.67 38.03 -22.64
N ALA A 16 -26.72 37.99 -21.81
CA ALA A 16 -28.10 38.12 -22.26
C ALA A 16 -29.07 37.96 -21.09
N SER A 17 -29.83 39.04 -20.87
CA SER A 17 -31.22 39.01 -20.43
C SER A 17 -31.51 38.72 -18.96
N PHE A 18 -31.83 39.82 -18.26
CA PHE A 18 -32.82 39.90 -17.19
C PHE A 18 -34.03 39.01 -17.52
N ILE A 19 -34.18 37.91 -16.80
CA ILE A 19 -35.43 37.16 -16.72
C ILE A 19 -35.71 36.98 -15.24
N ALA A 20 -36.95 37.29 -14.86
CA ALA A 20 -37.45 37.14 -13.50
C ALA A 20 -37.25 35.70 -13.00
N ALA A 21 -37.24 35.52 -11.69
CA ALA A 21 -37.03 34.28 -10.96
C ALA A 21 -38.02 33.12 -11.25
N GLU A 22 -38.75 33.13 -12.38
CA GLU A 22 -39.74 32.11 -12.76
C GLU A 22 -39.24 31.13 -13.86
N GLU A 23 -38.06 31.32 -14.48
CA GLU A 23 -37.73 30.60 -15.74
C GLU A 23 -36.40 29.80 -15.75
N TYR A 24 -35.75 29.55 -14.62
CA TYR A 24 -34.44 28.86 -14.66
C TYR A 24 -34.55 27.35 -14.97
N GLN A 25 -35.64 26.72 -14.55
CA GLN A 25 -35.98 25.32 -14.84
C GLN A 25 -36.89 25.15 -16.08
N ASP A 26 -37.18 26.23 -16.80
CA ASP A 26 -38.18 26.17 -17.86
C ASP A 26 -37.64 25.45 -19.11
N LEU A 27 -38.57 24.84 -19.84
CA LEU A 27 -38.29 24.08 -21.06
C LEU A 27 -39.24 24.53 -22.17
N THR A 28 -38.73 24.49 -23.40
CA THR A 28 -39.52 24.64 -24.62
C THR A 28 -40.57 23.53 -24.71
N SER A 29 -41.51 23.68 -25.65
CA SER A 29 -42.53 22.65 -25.89
C SER A 29 -41.91 21.32 -26.32
N GLU A 30 -40.79 21.35 -27.05
CA GLU A 30 -40.07 20.13 -27.44
C GLU A 30 -39.32 19.54 -26.24
N GLY A 31 -38.62 20.35 -25.43
CA GLY A 31 -38.02 19.90 -24.17
C GLY A 31 -39.02 19.23 -23.22
N LYS A 32 -40.21 19.82 -23.04
CA LYS A 32 -41.30 19.24 -22.23
C LYS A 32 -41.84 17.93 -22.82
N LYS A 33 -41.81 17.77 -24.15
CA LYS A 33 -42.20 16.51 -24.83
C LYS A 33 -41.12 15.45 -24.68
N ASN A 34 -39.85 15.82 -24.81
CA ASN A 34 -38.70 14.95 -24.59
C ASN A 34 -38.67 14.44 -23.15
N LEU A 35 -38.82 15.33 -22.15
CA LEU A 35 -38.88 14.97 -20.74
C LEU A 35 -39.99 13.97 -20.42
N ARG A 36 -41.21 14.20 -20.92
CA ARG A 36 -42.35 13.27 -20.72
C ARG A 36 -42.07 11.91 -21.36
N SER A 37 -41.49 11.91 -22.55
CA SER A 37 -41.15 10.68 -23.27
C SER A 37 -40.03 9.91 -22.56
N ALA A 38 -39.02 10.62 -22.06
CA ALA A 38 -37.92 10.07 -21.27
C ALA A 38 -38.44 9.40 -19.98
N ASN A 39 -39.30 10.09 -19.22
CA ASN A 39 -39.95 9.55 -18.02
C ASN A 39 -40.80 8.30 -18.31
N MET A 40 -41.56 8.31 -19.41
CA MET A 40 -42.34 7.14 -19.85
C MET A 40 -41.45 5.95 -20.24
N HIS A 41 -40.31 6.20 -20.88
CA HIS A 41 -39.35 5.14 -21.22
C HIS A 41 -38.67 4.60 -19.97
N LEU A 42 -38.25 5.46 -19.05
CA LEU A 42 -37.61 5.08 -17.80
C LEU A 42 -38.55 4.27 -16.89
N GLY A 43 -39.81 4.69 -16.75
CA GLY A 43 -40.82 3.96 -15.97
C GLY A 43 -41.19 2.59 -16.55
N GLY A 44 -40.85 2.32 -17.81
CA GLY A 44 -40.92 1.00 -18.42
C GLY A 44 -39.56 0.32 -18.57
N GLU A 45 -38.54 0.76 -17.82
CA GLU A 45 -37.17 0.23 -17.79
C GLU A 45 -36.45 0.22 -19.17
N ARG A 46 -36.91 1.04 -20.11
CA ARG A 46 -36.30 1.19 -21.45
C ARG A 46 -35.19 2.23 -21.42
N ILE A 47 -34.12 1.95 -20.68
CA ILE A 47 -33.03 2.88 -20.40
C ILE A 47 -32.38 3.41 -21.69
N GLU A 48 -32.12 2.53 -22.65
CA GLU A 48 -31.53 2.89 -23.96
C GLU A 48 -32.38 3.90 -24.76
N LYS A 49 -33.68 3.99 -24.47
CA LYS A 49 -34.58 4.99 -25.08
C LYS A 49 -34.74 6.23 -24.21
N ALA A 50 -34.68 6.08 -22.88
CA ALA A 50 -34.85 7.18 -21.94
C ALA A 50 -33.63 8.09 -21.89
N LEU A 51 -32.42 7.53 -21.83
CA LEU A 51 -31.19 8.27 -21.59
C LEU A 51 -30.89 9.31 -22.70
N PRO A 52 -30.99 9.00 -24.00
CA PRO A 52 -30.80 10.00 -25.05
C PRO A 52 -31.78 11.16 -24.95
N LEU A 53 -33.04 10.90 -24.59
CA LEU A 53 -34.04 11.95 -24.44
C LEU A 53 -33.77 12.85 -23.23
N TYR A 54 -33.24 12.31 -22.14
CA TYR A 54 -32.78 13.16 -21.03
C TYR A 54 -31.57 14.02 -21.43
N PHE A 55 -30.65 13.50 -22.26
CA PHE A 55 -29.57 14.32 -22.80
C PHE A 55 -30.08 15.44 -23.69
N GLU A 56 -31.10 15.21 -24.53
CA GLU A 56 -31.72 16.30 -25.29
C GLU A 56 -32.30 17.39 -24.37
N VAL A 57 -32.92 17.02 -23.24
CA VAL A 57 -33.43 17.99 -22.26
C VAL A 57 -32.28 18.78 -21.60
N VAL A 58 -31.20 18.12 -21.21
CA VAL A 58 -30.03 18.78 -20.60
C VAL A 58 -29.23 19.60 -21.63
N ASN A 59 -29.23 19.21 -22.90
CA ASN A 59 -28.64 20.00 -23.98
C ASN A 59 -29.42 21.31 -24.19
N GLU A 60 -30.75 21.26 -24.06
CA GLU A 60 -31.60 22.45 -24.11
C GLU A 60 -31.44 23.33 -22.86
N ASN A 61 -31.47 22.73 -21.67
CA ASN A 61 -31.24 23.40 -20.39
C ASN A 61 -30.25 22.61 -19.52
N PRO A 62 -28.96 23.01 -19.50
CA PRO A 62 -27.90 22.32 -18.73
C PRO A 62 -28.12 22.28 -17.23
N TYR A 63 -29.05 23.08 -16.71
CA TYR A 63 -29.35 23.18 -15.29
C TYR A 63 -30.73 22.61 -14.92
N HIS A 64 -31.34 21.84 -15.82
CA HIS A 64 -32.63 21.19 -15.53
C HIS A 64 -32.46 20.06 -14.50
N ILE A 65 -32.79 20.37 -13.25
CA ILE A 65 -32.48 19.57 -12.04
C ILE A 65 -33.03 18.15 -12.17
N GLU A 66 -34.30 18.00 -12.56
CA GLU A 66 -34.94 16.69 -12.61
C GLU A 66 -34.28 15.78 -13.66
N SER A 67 -33.89 16.31 -14.83
CA SER A 67 -33.20 15.50 -15.83
C SER A 67 -31.80 15.10 -15.39
N LEU A 68 -31.06 16.01 -14.75
CA LEU A 68 -29.75 15.69 -14.17
C LEU A 68 -29.87 14.58 -13.11
N LYS A 69 -30.87 14.66 -12.20
CA LYS A 69 -31.17 13.61 -11.22
C LYS A 69 -31.48 12.28 -11.88
N LYS A 70 -32.29 12.25 -12.94
CA LYS A 70 -32.63 11.01 -13.66
C LYS A 70 -31.44 10.41 -14.39
N ILE A 71 -30.61 11.23 -15.02
CA ILE A 71 -29.39 10.75 -15.68
C ILE A 71 -28.42 10.16 -14.64
N ALA A 72 -28.22 10.85 -13.52
CA ALA A 72 -27.39 10.37 -12.42
C ALA A 72 -27.88 9.02 -11.88
N GLY A 73 -29.20 8.90 -11.62
CA GLY A 73 -29.82 7.64 -11.20
C GLY A 73 -29.67 6.53 -12.24
N ILE A 74 -29.80 6.84 -13.55
CA ILE A 74 -29.55 5.87 -14.62
C ILE A 74 -28.11 5.32 -14.55
N TYR A 75 -27.14 6.21 -14.40
CA TYR A 75 -25.73 5.82 -14.31
C TYR A 75 -25.43 5.01 -13.04
N TYR A 76 -26.02 5.39 -11.92
CA TYR A 76 -25.83 4.72 -10.63
C TYR A 76 -26.50 3.34 -10.58
N ASP A 77 -27.80 3.27 -10.88
CA ASP A 77 -28.59 2.05 -10.66
C ASP A 77 -28.38 1.02 -11.75
N PHE A 78 -28.25 1.45 -13.01
CA PHE A 78 -28.30 0.54 -14.15
C PHE A 78 -26.96 0.38 -14.87
N LYS A 79 -26.23 1.48 -15.10
CA LYS A 79 -24.93 1.41 -15.80
C LYS A 79 -23.76 1.09 -14.87
N LYS A 80 -23.93 1.24 -13.55
CA LYS A 80 -22.89 1.08 -12.52
C LYS A 80 -21.64 1.95 -12.76
N ASP A 81 -21.82 3.06 -13.45
CA ASP A 81 -20.78 4.07 -13.68
C ASP A 81 -20.94 5.16 -12.61
N TYR A 82 -20.37 4.89 -11.44
CA TYR A 82 -20.55 5.75 -10.28
C TYR A 82 -19.82 7.09 -10.41
N TYR A 83 -18.72 7.13 -11.15
CA TYR A 83 -18.02 8.39 -11.43
C TYR A 83 -18.91 9.32 -12.25
N LYS A 84 -19.49 8.81 -13.35
CA LYS A 84 -20.40 9.61 -14.17
C LYS A 84 -21.69 9.96 -13.45
N ALA A 85 -22.23 9.05 -12.63
CA ALA A 85 -23.35 9.36 -11.76
C ALA A 85 -23.04 10.54 -10.82
N SER A 86 -21.83 10.56 -10.23
CA SER A 86 -21.35 11.66 -9.37
C SER A 86 -21.30 12.99 -10.14
N GLU A 87 -20.78 13.02 -11.37
CA GLU A 87 -20.77 14.25 -12.19
C GLU A 87 -22.18 14.85 -12.36
N TYR A 88 -23.17 14.01 -12.67
CA TYR A 88 -24.55 14.48 -12.83
C TYR A 88 -25.21 14.87 -11.50
N TYR A 89 -24.92 14.18 -10.40
CA TYR A 89 -25.38 14.60 -9.07
C TYR A 89 -24.78 15.95 -8.66
N GLN A 90 -23.48 16.17 -8.91
CA GLN A 90 -22.82 17.46 -8.66
C GLN A 90 -23.43 18.58 -9.51
N ASN A 91 -23.72 18.32 -10.79
CA ASN A 91 -24.39 19.27 -11.67
C ASN A 91 -25.81 19.60 -11.17
N ALA A 92 -26.57 18.61 -10.68
CA ALA A 92 -27.88 18.83 -10.09
C ALA A 92 -27.81 19.67 -8.81
N ILE A 93 -26.83 19.41 -7.93
CA ILE A 93 -26.58 20.19 -6.71
C ILE A 93 -26.24 21.65 -7.08
N ALA A 94 -25.36 21.86 -8.06
CA ALA A 94 -24.98 23.20 -8.52
C ALA A 94 -26.17 23.95 -9.17
N ALA A 95 -27.05 23.24 -9.87
CA ALA A 95 -28.27 23.80 -10.42
C ALA A 95 -29.25 24.24 -9.30
N ILE A 96 -29.38 23.43 -8.24
CA ILE A 96 -30.17 23.79 -7.04
C ILE A 96 -29.57 25.03 -6.36
N ASP A 97 -28.25 25.07 -6.16
CA ASP A 97 -27.57 26.20 -5.52
C ASP A 97 -27.84 27.51 -6.27
N LYS A 98 -27.86 27.46 -7.60
CA LYS A 98 -28.18 28.61 -8.44
C LYS A 98 -29.65 29.01 -8.39
N GLU A 99 -30.56 28.04 -8.27
CA GLU A 99 -31.99 28.33 -8.07
C GLU A 99 -32.23 29.05 -6.73
N ILE A 100 -31.59 28.58 -5.67
CA ILE A 100 -31.66 29.23 -4.35
C ILE A 100 -31.15 30.67 -4.44
N GLU A 101 -30.03 30.93 -5.12
CA GLU A 101 -29.50 32.29 -5.31
C GLU A 101 -30.50 33.21 -6.03
N VAL A 102 -31.18 32.70 -7.06
CA VAL A 102 -32.23 33.44 -7.79
C VAL A 102 -33.42 33.76 -6.89
N LEU A 103 -33.87 32.80 -6.09
CA LEU A 103 -34.97 32.97 -5.14
C LEU A 103 -34.62 33.97 -4.03
N GLU A 104 -33.40 33.90 -3.47
CA GLU A 104 -32.91 34.87 -2.48
C GLU A 104 -32.87 36.29 -3.03
N LYS A 105 -32.49 36.44 -4.30
CA LYS A 105 -32.54 37.73 -4.99
C LYS A 105 -33.98 38.23 -5.15
N GLU A 106 -34.94 37.36 -5.48
CA GLU A 106 -36.35 37.75 -5.56
C GLU A 106 -36.88 38.25 -4.20
N ILE A 107 -36.46 37.64 -3.08
CA ILE A 107 -36.80 38.13 -1.73
C ILE A 107 -36.30 39.58 -1.55
N SER A 108 -35.05 39.85 -1.95
CA SER A 108 -34.46 41.18 -1.83
C SER A 108 -35.20 42.25 -2.63
N GLU A 109 -35.74 41.88 -3.80
CA GLU A 109 -36.50 42.76 -4.69
C GLU A 109 -37.97 42.89 -4.28
N ASN A 110 -38.54 41.87 -3.63
CA ASN A 110 -39.93 41.84 -3.21
C ASN A 110 -40.14 41.15 -1.85
N PRO A 111 -39.86 41.85 -0.73
CA PRO A 111 -39.96 41.29 0.63
C PRO A 111 -41.34 40.75 1.01
N LYS A 112 -42.41 41.17 0.32
CA LYS A 112 -43.77 40.66 0.59
C LYS A 112 -43.94 39.18 0.24
N LYS A 113 -43.09 38.62 -0.64
CA LYS A 113 -43.10 37.21 -1.03
C LYS A 113 -42.21 36.33 -0.16
N GLU A 114 -41.42 36.90 0.75
CA GLU A 114 -40.37 36.21 1.54
C GLU A 114 -40.84 34.88 2.14
N LYS A 115 -41.96 34.88 2.86
CA LYS A 115 -42.48 33.65 3.50
C LYS A 115 -42.78 32.52 2.50
N LYS A 116 -43.26 32.85 1.30
CA LYS A 116 -43.55 31.86 0.25
C LYS A 116 -42.25 31.33 -0.34
N ILE A 117 -41.32 32.23 -0.66
CA ILE A 117 -40.04 31.89 -1.28
C ILE A 117 -39.16 31.08 -0.32
N ASN A 118 -39.11 31.42 0.97
CA ASN A 118 -38.36 30.65 1.97
C ASN A 118 -38.82 29.19 2.04
N LYS A 119 -40.13 28.93 1.91
CA LYS A 119 -40.64 27.55 1.87
C LYS A 119 -40.17 26.78 0.64
N GLU A 120 -39.96 27.47 -0.48
CA GLU A 120 -39.44 26.88 -1.71
C GLU A 120 -37.94 26.61 -1.59
N ILE A 121 -37.18 27.56 -1.02
CA ILE A 121 -35.76 27.39 -0.68
C ILE A 121 -35.58 26.19 0.27
N ASP A 122 -36.41 26.06 1.31
CA ASP A 122 -36.36 24.91 2.23
C ASP A 122 -36.50 23.57 1.48
N SER A 123 -37.42 23.50 0.51
CA SER A 123 -37.59 22.30 -0.33
C SER A 123 -36.36 22.01 -1.19
N TYR A 124 -35.72 23.04 -1.74
CA TYR A 124 -34.48 22.89 -2.51
C TYR A 124 -33.32 22.45 -1.62
N LEU A 125 -33.22 22.95 -0.39
CA LEU A 125 -32.21 22.54 0.58
C LEU A 125 -32.37 21.07 0.99
N GLU A 126 -33.60 20.60 1.19
CA GLU A 126 -33.88 19.18 1.46
C GLU A 126 -33.45 18.28 0.28
N ASP A 127 -33.82 18.66 -0.95
CA ASP A 127 -33.43 17.94 -2.17
C ASP A 127 -31.90 17.93 -2.34
N ARG A 128 -31.25 19.06 -2.08
CA ARG A 128 -29.79 19.20 -2.13
C ARG A 128 -29.11 18.27 -1.12
N GLU A 129 -29.56 18.23 0.13
CA GLU A 129 -28.99 17.35 1.16
C GLU A 129 -29.09 15.88 0.74
N PHE A 130 -30.23 15.50 0.16
CA PHE A 130 -30.42 14.15 -0.38
C PHE A 130 -29.45 13.83 -1.52
N LEU A 131 -29.25 14.75 -2.47
CA LEU A 131 -28.30 14.56 -3.57
C LEU A 131 -26.86 14.50 -3.10
N VAL A 132 -26.47 15.26 -2.08
CA VAL A 132 -25.13 15.15 -1.47
C VAL A 132 -24.89 13.75 -0.91
N LYS A 133 -25.89 13.13 -0.27
CA LYS A 133 -25.80 11.75 0.22
C LYS A 133 -25.65 10.74 -0.92
N LEU A 134 -26.45 10.89 -1.98
CA LEU A 134 -26.33 10.04 -3.17
C LEU A 134 -24.96 10.18 -3.85
N ASN A 135 -24.45 11.41 -3.97
CA ASN A 135 -23.14 11.68 -4.52
C ASN A 135 -22.02 11.03 -3.68
N THR A 136 -22.13 11.11 -2.36
CA THR A 136 -21.18 10.44 -1.44
C THR A 136 -21.22 8.91 -1.61
N SER A 137 -22.42 8.35 -1.82
CA SER A 137 -22.59 6.93 -2.12
C SER A 137 -21.88 6.53 -3.43
N CYS A 138 -21.89 7.39 -4.44
CA CYS A 138 -21.17 7.14 -5.70
C CYS A 138 -19.67 6.91 -5.48
N TRP A 139 -19.00 7.78 -4.71
CA TRP A 139 -17.58 7.62 -4.40
C TRP A 139 -17.29 6.38 -3.56
N THR A 140 -18.21 6.04 -2.64
CA THR A 140 -18.10 4.81 -1.84
C THR A 140 -18.16 3.57 -2.73
N GLN A 141 -19.14 3.53 -3.65
CA GLN A 141 -19.31 2.41 -4.57
C GLN A 141 -18.16 2.33 -5.59
N LEU A 142 -17.66 3.46 -6.08
CA LEU A 142 -16.48 3.50 -6.93
C LEU A 142 -15.26 2.89 -6.22
N PHE A 143 -15.04 3.26 -4.95
CA PHE A 143 -13.95 2.68 -4.15
C PHE A 143 -14.11 1.18 -3.95
N VAL A 144 -15.31 0.71 -3.58
CA VAL A 144 -15.58 -0.71 -3.36
C VAL A 144 -15.36 -1.52 -4.65
N ASN A 145 -15.83 -1.02 -5.79
CA ASN A 145 -15.62 -1.66 -7.08
C ASN A 145 -14.15 -1.70 -7.47
N ALA A 146 -13.42 -0.58 -7.33
CA ALA A 146 -11.99 -0.55 -7.61
C ALA A 146 -11.22 -1.53 -6.71
N GLN A 147 -11.55 -1.60 -5.42
CA GLN A 147 -10.93 -2.56 -4.51
C GLN A 147 -11.21 -4.01 -4.89
N TYR A 148 -12.44 -4.34 -5.29
CA TYR A 148 -12.80 -5.68 -5.73
C TYR A 148 -12.01 -6.11 -6.97
N LYS A 149 -11.95 -5.23 -7.99
CA LYS A 149 -11.15 -5.45 -9.20
C LYS A 149 -9.65 -5.60 -8.90
N PHE A 150 -9.12 -4.75 -8.01
CA PHE A 150 -7.75 -4.85 -7.52
C PHE A 150 -7.47 -6.24 -6.92
N THR A 151 -8.35 -6.74 -6.05
CA THR A 151 -8.18 -8.05 -5.42
C THR A 151 -8.08 -9.16 -6.46
N ILE A 152 -8.94 -9.16 -7.49
CA ILE A 152 -8.89 -10.16 -8.55
C ILE A 152 -7.55 -10.10 -9.31
N ALA A 153 -7.12 -8.90 -9.69
CA ALA A 153 -5.84 -8.73 -10.39
C ALA A 153 -4.66 -9.14 -9.50
N ASN A 154 -4.63 -8.69 -8.25
CA ASN A 154 -3.58 -9.03 -7.30
C ASN A 154 -3.50 -10.54 -7.02
N ASP A 155 -4.64 -11.22 -6.88
CA ASP A 155 -4.70 -12.68 -6.71
C ASP A 155 -4.06 -13.38 -7.91
N PHE A 156 -4.33 -12.91 -9.14
CA PHE A 156 -3.70 -13.44 -10.34
C PHE A 156 -2.17 -13.30 -10.34
N TYR A 157 -1.62 -12.11 -10.07
CA TYR A 157 -0.16 -11.94 -10.05
C TYR A 157 0.52 -12.65 -8.86
N SER A 158 -0.21 -12.83 -7.75
CA SER A 158 0.28 -13.59 -6.60
C SER A 158 0.48 -15.08 -6.92
N LEU A 159 -0.21 -15.62 -7.92
CA LEU A 159 0.02 -16.97 -8.43
C LEU A 159 1.37 -17.12 -9.16
N ASN A 160 2.04 -16.01 -9.50
CA ASN A 160 3.26 -15.99 -10.29
C ASN A 160 3.12 -16.80 -11.60
N PRO A 161 2.17 -16.41 -12.47
CA PRO A 161 1.78 -17.21 -13.64
C PRO A 161 2.94 -17.49 -14.61
N GLN A 162 3.96 -16.62 -14.65
CA GLN A 162 5.16 -16.80 -15.47
C GLN A 162 6.02 -18.01 -15.06
N ASN A 163 5.91 -18.45 -13.80
CA ASN A 163 6.64 -19.60 -13.26
C ASN A 163 5.72 -20.81 -13.00
N MET A 164 4.47 -20.73 -13.43
CA MET A 164 3.45 -21.74 -13.17
C MET A 164 3.52 -22.88 -14.19
N ASP A 165 3.37 -24.12 -13.74
CA ASP A 165 3.19 -25.27 -14.64
C ASP A 165 1.76 -25.25 -15.18
N LEU A 166 1.61 -24.73 -16.40
CA LEU A 166 0.33 -24.64 -17.10
C LEU A 166 -0.15 -25.98 -17.67
N THR A 167 0.52 -27.09 -17.36
CA THR A 167 0.01 -28.45 -17.62
C THR A 167 -0.71 -29.06 -16.40
N ASP A 168 -0.57 -28.44 -15.23
CA ASP A 168 -1.24 -28.85 -14.01
C ASP A 168 -2.72 -28.40 -14.01
N PRO A 169 -3.68 -29.32 -13.92
CA PRO A 169 -5.11 -28.99 -13.86
C PRO A 169 -5.49 -28.05 -12.72
N ASP A 170 -4.81 -28.11 -11.58
CA ASP A 170 -5.15 -27.28 -10.41
C ASP A 170 -4.76 -25.81 -10.67
N ASN A 171 -3.62 -25.59 -11.33
CA ASN A 171 -3.16 -24.27 -11.77
C ASN A 171 -4.11 -23.65 -12.81
N ILE A 172 -4.51 -24.45 -13.81
CA ILE A 172 -5.50 -24.03 -14.82
C ILE A 172 -6.83 -23.69 -14.16
N SER A 173 -7.28 -24.50 -13.20
CA SER A 173 -8.53 -24.25 -12.47
C SER A 173 -8.49 -22.92 -11.71
N ALA A 174 -7.39 -22.62 -11.01
CA ALA A 174 -7.24 -21.37 -10.26
C ALA A 174 -7.30 -20.14 -11.18
N ILE A 175 -6.65 -20.20 -12.34
CA ILE A 175 -6.70 -19.14 -13.36
C ILE A 175 -8.13 -18.98 -13.90
N ASN A 176 -8.79 -20.08 -14.23
CA ASN A 176 -10.16 -20.05 -14.75
C ASN A 176 -11.17 -19.49 -13.74
N ASP A 177 -11.01 -19.80 -12.46
CA ASP A 177 -11.84 -19.22 -11.40
C ASP A 177 -11.69 -17.71 -11.31
N LEU A 178 -10.48 -17.18 -11.49
CA LEU A 178 -10.22 -15.74 -11.54
C LEU A 178 -10.76 -15.12 -12.83
N LEU A 179 -10.55 -15.75 -13.99
CA LEU A 179 -11.09 -15.28 -15.27
C LEU A 179 -12.62 -15.19 -15.24
N GLN A 180 -13.30 -16.17 -14.62
CA GLN A 180 -14.75 -16.11 -14.44
C GLN A 180 -15.18 -14.88 -13.64
N LYS A 181 -14.43 -14.48 -12.60
CA LYS A 181 -14.71 -13.27 -11.84
C LYS A 181 -14.55 -12.00 -12.69
N VAL A 182 -13.54 -11.95 -13.57
CA VAL A 182 -13.38 -10.85 -14.54
C VAL A 182 -14.57 -10.80 -15.51
N MET A 183 -14.97 -11.95 -16.05
CA MET A 183 -16.06 -12.08 -17.03
C MET A 183 -17.45 -11.69 -16.49
N VAL A 184 -17.68 -11.81 -15.18
CA VAL A 184 -18.96 -11.37 -14.57
C VAL A 184 -19.11 -9.84 -14.60
N ASP A 185 -18.00 -9.09 -14.65
CA ASP A 185 -17.99 -7.62 -14.68
C ASP A 185 -17.78 -7.02 -16.09
N THR A 186 -17.17 -7.75 -17.03
CA THR A 186 -16.94 -7.32 -18.41
C THR A 186 -17.61 -8.26 -19.41
N ILE A 187 -18.45 -7.72 -20.29
CA ILE A 187 -19.17 -8.41 -21.38
C ILE A 187 -18.30 -9.51 -22.04
N ASN A 188 -18.76 -10.76 -21.94
CA ASN A 188 -18.38 -11.96 -22.69
C ASN A 188 -16.94 -12.00 -23.24
N VAL A 189 -16.03 -12.62 -22.49
CA VAL A 189 -14.83 -13.25 -23.07
C VAL A 189 -15.11 -14.74 -23.14
N GLU A 190 -14.95 -15.34 -24.32
CA GLU A 190 -15.14 -16.78 -24.52
C GLU A 190 -14.15 -17.55 -23.63
N THR A 191 -14.64 -18.63 -23.02
CA THR A 191 -13.87 -19.55 -22.19
C THR A 191 -12.57 -19.95 -22.88
N VAL A 192 -11.43 -19.85 -22.19
CA VAL A 192 -10.13 -20.34 -22.65
C VAL A 192 -10.25 -21.85 -22.84
N ALA A 193 -10.47 -22.28 -24.07
CA ALA A 193 -10.46 -23.67 -24.44
C ALA A 193 -9.59 -23.86 -25.70
N GLU A 194 -8.57 -24.68 -25.50
CA GLU A 194 -7.72 -25.37 -26.47
C GLU A 194 -6.34 -24.73 -26.77
N ASP A 195 -5.32 -25.58 -26.61
CA ASP A 195 -3.87 -25.34 -26.60
C ASP A 195 -3.27 -24.48 -27.74
N PRO A 196 -2.07 -23.91 -27.51
CA PRO A 196 -1.35 -23.80 -26.24
C PRO A 196 -1.72 -22.49 -25.53
N VAL A 197 -1.93 -22.59 -24.22
CA VAL A 197 -2.27 -21.48 -23.34
C VAL A 197 -1.12 -20.46 -23.33
N ASN A 198 -1.26 -19.37 -24.08
CA ASN A 198 -0.29 -18.28 -24.08
C ASN A 198 -0.48 -17.45 -22.81
N ILE A 199 0.57 -17.35 -21.99
CA ILE A 199 0.53 -16.60 -20.73
C ILE A 199 0.20 -15.12 -20.92
N GLU A 200 0.57 -14.54 -22.07
CA GLU A 200 0.23 -13.16 -22.43
C GLU A 200 -1.28 -13.01 -22.66
N GLU A 201 -1.92 -13.99 -23.29
CA GLU A 201 -3.37 -13.98 -23.53
C GLU A 201 -4.15 -14.17 -22.22
N ILE A 202 -3.65 -14.97 -21.29
CA ILE A 202 -4.24 -15.09 -19.94
C ILE A 202 -4.08 -13.79 -19.16
N SER A 203 -2.92 -13.14 -19.26
CA SER A 203 -2.58 -11.97 -18.43
C SER A 203 -3.33 -10.71 -18.88
N ALA A 204 -3.59 -10.56 -20.18
CA ALA A 204 -4.17 -9.34 -20.74
C ALA A 204 -5.49 -8.89 -20.09
N PRO A 205 -6.48 -9.76 -19.77
CA PRO A 205 -7.65 -9.38 -19.00
C PRO A 205 -7.32 -8.79 -17.62
N PHE A 206 -6.32 -9.33 -16.92
CA PHE A 206 -5.91 -8.85 -15.59
C PHE A 206 -5.07 -7.58 -15.67
N ASP A 207 -4.23 -7.44 -16.70
CA ASP A 207 -3.49 -6.20 -16.98
C ASP A 207 -4.48 -5.04 -17.21
N ASN A 208 -5.48 -5.25 -18.07
CA ASN A 208 -6.54 -4.26 -18.32
C ASN A 208 -7.35 -3.97 -17.06
N LEU A 209 -7.67 -5.01 -16.28
CA LEU A 209 -8.41 -4.83 -15.02
C LEU A 209 -7.62 -4.02 -14.00
N LEU A 210 -6.31 -4.23 -13.91
CA LEU A 210 -5.41 -3.47 -13.05
C LEU A 210 -5.30 -2.01 -13.51
N ASP A 211 -5.20 -1.76 -14.82
CA ASP A 211 -5.17 -0.42 -15.40
C ASP A 211 -6.47 0.36 -15.14
N ASP A 212 -7.62 -0.27 -15.34
CA ASP A 212 -8.93 0.30 -15.00
C ASP A 212 -9.03 0.62 -13.52
N THR A 213 -8.51 -0.26 -12.67
CA THR A 213 -8.51 -0.09 -11.22
C THR A 213 -7.63 1.08 -10.78
N ILE A 214 -6.44 1.22 -11.35
CA ILE A 214 -5.56 2.38 -11.12
C ILE A 214 -6.26 3.66 -11.57
N ALA A 215 -6.94 3.65 -12.72
CA ALA A 215 -7.69 4.81 -13.21
C ALA A 215 -8.83 5.20 -12.25
N ASP A 216 -9.57 4.23 -11.69
CA ASP A 216 -10.63 4.49 -10.73
C ASP A 216 -10.08 5.01 -9.38
N PHE A 217 -8.97 4.45 -8.89
CA PHE A 217 -8.29 5.00 -7.71
C PHE A 217 -7.72 6.39 -7.95
N LYS A 218 -7.27 6.73 -9.16
CA LYS A 218 -6.86 8.10 -9.51
C LYS A 218 -8.03 9.07 -9.46
N LYS A 219 -9.22 8.71 -9.97
CA LYS A 219 -10.43 9.55 -9.84
C LYS A 219 -10.78 9.78 -8.37
N LEU A 220 -10.66 8.75 -7.53
CA LEU A 220 -10.88 8.84 -6.08
C LEU A 220 -9.83 9.74 -5.40
N TYR A 221 -8.58 9.69 -5.86
CA TYR A 221 -7.49 10.53 -5.37
C TYR A 221 -7.69 11.99 -5.78
N ASP A 222 -8.09 12.27 -7.01
CA ASP A 222 -8.39 13.63 -7.46
C ASP A 222 -9.55 14.25 -6.68
N PHE A 223 -10.53 13.44 -6.28
CA PHE A 223 -11.64 13.85 -5.43
C PHE A 223 -11.23 14.09 -3.96
N ALA A 224 -10.43 13.19 -3.38
CA ALA A 224 -9.98 13.23 -2.00
C ALA A 224 -8.46 12.94 -1.91
N PRO A 225 -7.60 13.95 -2.18
CA PRO A 225 -6.15 13.75 -2.32
C PRO A 225 -5.42 13.49 -1.01
N ASP A 226 -6.09 13.63 0.12
CA ASP A 226 -5.63 13.32 1.48
C ASP A 226 -6.18 11.99 2.01
N SER A 227 -6.94 11.24 1.20
CA SER A 227 -7.44 9.91 1.56
C SER A 227 -6.29 8.90 1.61
N ILE A 228 -5.71 8.70 2.80
CA ILE A 228 -4.65 7.70 3.05
C ILE A 228 -5.04 6.33 2.49
N LYS A 229 -6.31 5.92 2.64
CA LYS A 229 -6.81 4.63 2.13
C LYS A 229 -6.66 4.54 0.60
N THR A 230 -7.04 5.59 -0.14
CA THR A 230 -6.93 5.63 -1.60
C THR A 230 -5.47 5.65 -2.04
N ILE A 231 -4.63 6.46 -1.37
CA ILE A 231 -3.20 6.59 -1.69
C ILE A 231 -2.47 5.27 -1.46
N LYS A 232 -2.77 4.55 -0.37
CA LYS A 232 -2.25 3.19 -0.12
C LYS A 232 -2.67 2.22 -1.24
N MET A 233 -3.94 2.23 -1.65
CA MET A 233 -4.40 1.38 -2.75
C MET A 233 -3.70 1.71 -4.08
N LEU A 234 -3.41 2.98 -4.37
CA LEU A 234 -2.62 3.38 -5.54
C LEU A 234 -1.21 2.80 -5.47
N SER A 235 -0.52 2.96 -4.33
CA SER A 235 0.80 2.35 -4.14
C SER A 235 0.76 0.84 -4.38
N TYR A 236 -0.20 0.12 -3.78
CA TYR A 236 -0.30 -1.33 -3.97
C TYR A 236 -0.59 -1.72 -5.41
N ALA A 237 -1.48 -1.01 -6.10
CA ALA A 237 -1.77 -1.26 -7.50
C ALA A 237 -0.54 -1.03 -8.40
N TYR A 238 0.22 0.02 -8.15
CA TYR A 238 1.48 0.27 -8.87
C TYR A 238 2.58 -0.74 -8.55
N ASN A 239 2.65 -1.22 -7.30
CA ASN A 239 3.56 -2.31 -6.93
C ASN A 239 3.23 -3.60 -7.69
N VAL A 240 1.94 -3.97 -7.79
CA VAL A 240 1.50 -5.13 -8.60
C VAL A 240 1.83 -4.92 -10.08
N LYS A 241 1.69 -3.69 -10.57
CA LYS A 241 2.08 -3.30 -11.94
C LYS A 241 3.61 -3.28 -12.17
N GLN A 242 4.42 -3.50 -11.13
CA GLN A 242 5.88 -3.39 -11.15
C GLN A 242 6.39 -1.99 -11.54
N ASP A 243 5.57 -0.96 -11.31
CA ASP A 243 5.96 0.44 -11.43
C ASP A 243 6.42 0.93 -10.05
N GLU A 244 7.69 0.63 -9.77
CA GLU A 244 8.30 0.91 -8.48
C GLU A 244 8.36 2.41 -8.16
N GLU A 245 8.57 3.26 -9.17
CA GLU A 245 8.69 4.71 -9.00
C GLU A 245 7.34 5.32 -8.56
N GLU A 246 6.26 5.00 -9.26
CA GLU A 246 4.93 5.48 -8.86
C GLU A 246 4.50 4.91 -7.52
N SER A 247 4.75 3.62 -7.27
CA SER A 247 4.46 3.01 -5.96
C SER A 247 5.15 3.76 -4.83
N LEU A 248 6.45 4.04 -4.96
CA LEU A 248 7.24 4.78 -3.99
C LEU A 248 6.69 6.21 -3.79
N ASN A 249 6.35 6.90 -4.88
CA ASN A 249 5.78 8.25 -4.81
C ASN A 249 4.49 8.30 -3.98
N TYR A 250 3.62 7.29 -4.11
CA TYR A 250 2.42 7.20 -3.27
C TYR A 250 2.73 6.79 -1.82
N LEU A 251 3.69 5.89 -1.57
CA LEU A 251 4.11 5.57 -0.19
C LEU A 251 4.66 6.80 0.54
N ILE A 252 5.49 7.62 -0.12
CA ILE A 252 6.01 8.87 0.45
C ILE A 252 4.85 9.80 0.83
N LYS A 253 3.84 9.95 -0.04
CA LYS A 253 2.63 10.73 0.28
C LYS A 253 1.87 10.17 1.49
N VAL A 254 1.82 8.85 1.66
CA VAL A 254 1.22 8.24 2.86
C VAL A 254 2.02 8.64 4.10
N ALA A 255 3.35 8.53 4.07
CA ALA A 255 4.21 8.89 5.20
C ALA A 255 4.15 10.40 5.55
N GLU A 256 3.90 11.27 4.57
CA GLU A 256 3.65 12.70 4.80
C GLU A 256 2.32 12.96 5.51
N LEU A 257 1.28 12.18 5.21
CA LEU A 257 -0.07 12.32 5.79
C LEU A 257 -0.24 11.58 7.12
N ASP A 258 0.51 10.49 7.32
CA ASP A 258 0.51 9.68 8.53
C ASP A 258 1.95 9.44 9.03
N PRO A 259 2.52 10.40 9.77
CA PRO A 259 3.90 10.31 10.24
C PRO A 259 4.15 9.17 11.23
N GLU A 260 3.12 8.62 11.86
CA GLU A 260 3.23 7.56 12.87
C GLU A 260 3.18 6.15 12.23
N ASP A 261 2.91 6.05 10.92
CA ASP A 261 2.89 4.78 10.19
C ASP A 261 4.31 4.29 9.93
N GLU A 262 4.86 3.63 10.95
CA GLU A 262 6.17 2.99 10.92
C GLU A 262 6.31 1.99 9.75
N LEU A 263 5.28 1.20 9.48
CA LEU A 263 5.30 0.16 8.45
C LEU A 263 5.52 0.76 7.05
N VAL A 264 4.84 1.88 6.75
CA VAL A 264 5.03 2.59 5.47
C VAL A 264 6.45 3.15 5.37
N ARG A 265 7.01 3.71 6.45
CA ARG A 265 8.39 4.19 6.46
C ARG A 265 9.39 3.06 6.22
N GLN A 266 9.17 1.89 6.82
CA GLN A 266 9.97 0.70 6.55
C GLN A 266 9.86 0.24 5.09
N GLN A 267 8.67 0.28 4.49
CA GLN A 267 8.49 -0.06 3.07
C GLN A 267 9.28 0.88 2.15
N ILE A 268 9.24 2.20 2.42
CA ILE A 268 10.02 3.20 1.69
C ILE A 268 11.53 2.94 1.87
N ALA A 269 11.96 2.68 3.11
CA ALA A 269 13.36 2.39 3.41
C ALA A 269 13.86 1.13 2.70
N ASN A 270 13.08 0.05 2.72
CA ASN A 270 13.36 -1.20 2.01
C ASN A 270 13.47 -0.99 0.51
N HIS A 271 12.61 -0.16 -0.08
CA HIS A 271 12.70 0.20 -1.49
C HIS A 271 14.06 0.85 -1.80
N TYR A 272 14.45 1.90 -1.09
CA TYR A 272 15.75 2.54 -1.27
C TYR A 272 16.92 1.58 -1.02
N TYR A 273 16.83 0.71 -0.02
CA TYR A 273 17.85 -0.29 0.29
C TYR A 273 18.04 -1.26 -0.88
N ASN A 274 16.95 -1.77 -1.45
CA ASN A 274 16.99 -2.71 -2.58
C ASN A 274 17.52 -2.04 -3.85
N SER A 275 17.26 -0.74 -4.05
CA SER A 275 17.86 0.04 -5.14
C SER A 275 19.33 0.44 -4.90
N GLY A 276 19.92 0.06 -3.75
CA GLY A 276 21.30 0.41 -3.37
C GLY A 276 21.50 1.84 -2.87
N ASN A 277 20.42 2.60 -2.67
CA ASN A 277 20.43 3.97 -2.15
C ASN A 277 20.45 3.95 -0.61
N TYR A 278 21.53 3.42 -0.03
CA TYR A 278 21.62 3.15 1.39
C TYR A 278 21.50 4.40 2.29
N ASP A 279 21.97 5.56 1.84
CA ASP A 279 21.81 6.82 2.59
C ASP A 279 20.33 7.23 2.77
N GLU A 280 19.52 7.09 1.72
CA GLU A 280 18.08 7.38 1.80
C GLU A 280 17.35 6.30 2.60
N ALA A 281 17.71 5.02 2.39
CA ALA A 281 17.16 3.92 3.18
C ALA A 281 17.36 4.17 4.69
N LEU A 282 18.56 4.59 5.08
CA LEU A 282 18.90 4.87 6.46
C LEU A 282 18.04 6.00 7.05
N LYS A 283 17.81 7.10 6.32
CA LYS A 283 16.93 8.20 6.78
C LYS A 283 15.52 7.70 7.07
N TRP A 284 14.98 6.84 6.21
CA TRP A 284 13.64 6.30 6.37
C TRP A 284 13.57 5.26 7.51
N PHE A 285 14.58 4.39 7.67
CA PHE A 285 14.64 3.48 8.81
C PHE A 285 14.80 4.22 10.15
N GLN A 286 15.62 5.28 10.20
CA GLN A 286 15.73 6.15 11.38
C GLN A 286 14.37 6.76 11.71
N SER A 287 13.66 7.26 10.71
CA SER A 287 12.34 7.83 10.90
C SER A 287 11.30 6.78 11.31
N ALA A 288 11.41 5.53 10.84
CA ALA A 288 10.61 4.41 11.33
C ALA A 288 10.90 4.11 12.81
N ALA A 289 12.18 4.07 13.21
CA ALA A 289 12.58 3.91 14.60
C ALA A 289 12.12 5.08 15.50
N GLU A 290 12.03 6.31 14.97
CA GLU A 290 11.45 7.45 15.70
C GLU A 290 9.94 7.28 15.95
N ALA A 291 9.20 6.76 14.96
CA ALA A 291 7.76 6.50 15.08
C ALA A 291 7.46 5.34 16.04
N ASN A 292 8.31 4.30 16.04
CA ASN A 292 8.18 3.16 16.94
C ASN A 292 9.53 2.73 17.55
N PRO A 293 9.97 3.37 18.66
CA PRO A 293 11.28 3.13 19.25
C PRO A 293 11.49 1.74 19.86
N GLU A 294 10.41 0.98 20.05
CA GLU A 294 10.44 -0.38 20.63
C GLU A 294 10.29 -1.48 19.56
N ASN A 295 10.28 -1.12 18.26
CA ASN A 295 10.34 -2.11 17.21
C ASN A 295 11.81 -2.47 16.87
N PRO A 296 12.25 -3.72 17.12
CA PRO A 296 13.61 -4.13 16.78
C PRO A 296 13.90 -4.10 15.27
N ASP A 297 12.90 -4.29 14.40
CA ASP A 297 13.11 -4.45 12.96
C ASP A 297 13.73 -3.20 12.31
N SER A 298 13.32 -2.02 12.76
CA SER A 298 13.86 -0.75 12.25
C SER A 298 15.36 -0.62 12.59
N TYR A 299 15.77 -0.94 13.81
CA TYR A 299 17.18 -0.92 14.20
C TYR A 299 17.99 -2.04 13.53
N PHE A 300 17.40 -3.21 13.36
CA PHE A 300 18.06 -4.32 12.67
C PHE A 300 18.40 -3.93 11.22
N ASN A 301 17.42 -3.36 10.51
CA ASN A 301 17.62 -2.87 9.15
C ASN A 301 18.58 -1.68 9.07
N MET A 302 18.59 -0.79 10.08
CA MET A 302 19.64 0.23 10.21
C MET A 302 21.02 -0.41 10.34
N GLY A 303 21.17 -1.46 11.16
CA GLY A 303 22.43 -2.18 11.35
C GLY A 303 22.98 -2.77 10.06
N ILE A 304 22.11 -3.43 9.28
CA ILE A 304 22.47 -3.96 7.95
C ILE A 304 22.83 -2.81 6.99
N THR A 305 22.05 -1.73 6.98
CA THR A 305 22.28 -0.58 6.10
C THR A 305 23.60 0.13 6.42
N TYR A 306 23.92 0.32 7.70
CA TYR A 306 25.21 0.84 8.14
C TYR A 306 26.37 -0.08 7.77
N GLU A 307 26.20 -1.40 7.83
CA GLU A 307 27.24 -2.33 7.34
C GLU A 307 27.49 -2.16 5.85
N LYS A 308 26.44 -2.00 5.03
CA LYS A 308 26.57 -1.74 3.59
C LYS A 308 27.29 -0.42 3.28
N LEU A 309 27.15 0.56 4.16
CA LEU A 309 27.85 1.84 4.12
C LEU A 309 29.26 1.79 4.74
N GLU A 310 29.74 0.60 5.15
CA GLU A 310 31.01 0.40 5.85
C GLU A 310 31.14 1.18 7.17
N ASN A 311 30.03 1.66 7.73
CA ASN A 311 29.97 2.36 9.01
C ASN A 311 29.76 1.37 10.16
N HIS A 312 30.82 0.61 10.47
CA HIS A 312 30.74 -0.52 11.39
C HIS A 312 30.44 -0.11 12.84
N GLU A 313 30.87 1.05 13.31
CA GLU A 313 30.54 1.54 14.65
C GLU A 313 29.04 1.80 14.84
N GLU A 314 28.38 2.43 13.87
CA GLU A 314 26.93 2.67 13.95
C GLU A 314 26.12 1.40 13.69
N ALA A 315 26.61 0.51 12.83
CA ALA A 315 26.02 -0.83 12.66
C ALA A 315 26.00 -1.59 13.99
N PHE A 316 27.13 -1.57 14.73
CA PHE A 316 27.23 -2.20 16.05
C PHE A 316 26.20 -1.64 17.03
N LYS A 317 26.07 -0.32 17.14
CA LYS A 317 25.09 0.32 18.03
C LYS A 317 23.65 -0.03 17.66
N ALA A 318 23.36 -0.13 16.37
CA ALA A 318 22.02 -0.49 15.91
C ALA A 318 21.67 -1.93 16.29
N PHE A 319 22.58 -2.89 16.10
CA PHE A 319 22.37 -4.26 16.57
C PHE A 319 22.36 -4.39 18.09
N GLU A 320 23.19 -3.63 18.81
CA GLU A 320 23.13 -3.53 20.27
C GLU A 320 21.74 -3.09 20.72
N LYS A 321 21.14 -2.11 20.04
CA LYS A 321 19.77 -1.65 20.33
C LYS A 321 18.73 -2.74 20.09
N VAL A 322 18.86 -3.54 19.03
CA VAL A 322 17.99 -4.71 18.81
C VAL A 322 18.08 -5.68 19.99
N VAL A 323 19.29 -6.00 20.45
CA VAL A 323 19.51 -6.92 21.58
C VAL A 323 19.00 -6.34 22.91
N GLU A 324 19.01 -5.02 23.09
CA GLU A 324 18.37 -4.37 24.26
C GLU A 324 16.84 -4.57 24.27
N ILE A 325 16.19 -4.50 23.11
CA ILE A 325 14.74 -4.60 22.95
C ILE A 325 14.29 -6.07 22.96
N ASP A 326 15.00 -6.91 22.20
CA ASP A 326 14.78 -8.35 22.06
C ASP A 326 16.08 -9.12 22.33
N PRO A 327 16.34 -9.49 23.61
CA PRO A 327 17.54 -10.22 24.00
C PRO A 327 17.64 -11.65 23.45
N GLU A 328 16.57 -12.20 22.87
CA GLU A 328 16.54 -13.55 22.29
C GLU A 328 16.72 -13.51 20.75
N ASN A 329 16.88 -12.33 20.15
CA ASN A 329 17.11 -12.18 18.73
C ASN A 329 18.51 -12.68 18.34
N LEU A 330 18.59 -13.97 17.99
CA LEU A 330 19.84 -14.63 17.65
C LEU A 330 20.56 -13.96 16.47
N ASP A 331 19.83 -13.53 15.45
CA ASP A 331 20.43 -12.86 14.28
C ASP A 331 21.13 -11.57 14.71
N ALA A 332 20.47 -10.71 15.49
CA ALA A 332 21.05 -9.48 15.99
C ALA A 332 22.29 -9.71 16.87
N ILE A 333 22.26 -10.73 17.74
CA ILE A 333 23.40 -11.13 18.56
C ILE A 333 24.60 -11.53 17.68
N LEU A 334 24.36 -12.30 16.62
CA LEU A 334 25.41 -12.74 15.72
C LEU A 334 25.97 -11.59 14.88
N TYR A 335 25.10 -10.71 14.37
CA TYR A 335 25.54 -9.51 13.67
C TYR A 335 26.34 -8.59 14.59
N ALA A 336 25.88 -8.32 15.81
CA ALA A 336 26.60 -7.53 16.81
C ALA A 336 27.98 -8.12 17.10
N SER A 337 28.07 -9.45 17.30
CA SER A 337 29.35 -10.13 17.52
C SER A 337 30.31 -10.01 16.33
N ASN A 338 29.81 -10.24 15.12
CA ASN A 338 30.62 -10.18 13.91
C ASN A 338 31.13 -8.77 13.65
N ILE A 339 30.27 -7.75 13.78
CA ILE A 339 30.67 -6.35 13.64
C ILE A 339 31.65 -5.96 14.74
N ALA A 340 31.41 -6.34 16.00
CA ALA A 340 32.34 -6.10 17.11
C ALA A 340 33.74 -6.66 16.83
N SER A 341 33.81 -7.87 16.26
CA SER A 341 35.08 -8.46 15.80
C SER A 341 35.75 -7.62 14.70
N LYS A 342 34.99 -7.10 13.72
CA LYS A 342 35.52 -6.26 12.63
C LYS A 342 36.12 -4.94 13.15
N ILE A 343 35.51 -4.33 14.17
CA ILE A 343 35.97 -3.07 14.79
C ILE A 343 36.95 -3.28 15.96
N ASP A 344 37.55 -4.48 16.08
CA ASP A 344 38.50 -4.88 17.13
C ASP A 344 37.98 -4.77 18.58
N ARG A 345 36.65 -4.75 18.76
CA ARG A 345 35.97 -4.82 20.07
C ARG A 345 35.77 -6.27 20.50
N LYS A 346 36.89 -6.96 20.71
CA LYS A 346 36.92 -8.41 21.00
C LYS A 346 36.17 -8.81 22.28
N ASP A 347 36.18 -7.98 23.32
CA ASP A 347 35.43 -8.30 24.55
C ASP A 347 33.92 -8.28 24.30
N ASP A 348 33.43 -7.31 23.53
CA ASP A 348 32.02 -7.20 23.16
C ASP A 348 31.61 -8.40 22.30
N SER A 349 32.42 -8.77 21.29
CA SER A 349 32.18 -9.98 20.47
C SER A 349 32.12 -11.26 21.31
N ILE A 350 33.02 -11.43 22.28
CA ILE A 350 32.98 -12.58 23.21
C ILE A 350 31.69 -12.58 24.02
N ASN A 351 31.23 -11.43 24.51
CA ASN A 351 29.99 -11.34 25.30
C ASN A 351 28.77 -11.74 24.47
N TYR A 352 28.63 -11.22 23.24
CA TYR A 352 27.54 -11.63 22.35
C TYR A 352 27.63 -13.11 21.95
N LEU A 353 28.83 -13.66 21.72
CA LEU A 353 28.99 -15.11 21.50
C LEU A 353 28.55 -15.93 22.71
N LYS A 354 28.80 -15.46 23.94
CA LYS A 354 28.28 -16.13 25.15
C LYS A 354 26.76 -16.14 25.15
N MET A 355 26.10 -15.04 24.81
CA MET A 355 24.64 -14.97 24.67
C MET A 355 24.13 -15.94 23.58
N ALA A 356 24.76 -15.97 22.41
CA ALA A 356 24.39 -16.91 21.34
C ALA A 356 24.54 -18.38 21.77
N ILE A 357 25.57 -18.70 22.55
CA ILE A 357 25.79 -20.05 23.11
C ILE A 357 24.75 -20.38 24.22
N GLU A 358 24.22 -19.39 24.93
CA GLU A 358 23.13 -19.63 25.87
C GLU A 358 21.83 -20.02 25.14
N LEU A 359 21.58 -19.42 23.97
CA LEU A 359 20.42 -19.72 23.12
C LEU A 359 20.59 -21.05 22.35
N ASP A 360 21.79 -21.31 21.80
CA ASP A 360 22.14 -22.55 21.11
C ASP A 360 23.50 -23.11 21.61
N PRO A 361 23.48 -23.89 22.72
CA PRO A 361 24.71 -24.39 23.34
C PRO A 361 25.51 -25.39 22.51
N GLY A 362 24.89 -25.99 21.49
CA GLY A 362 25.49 -27.00 20.63
C GLY A 362 26.07 -26.45 19.33
N ASN A 363 25.99 -25.13 19.11
CA ASN A 363 26.45 -24.57 17.85
C ASN A 363 27.97 -24.57 17.75
N ILE A 364 28.51 -25.43 16.89
CA ILE A 364 29.95 -25.56 16.66
C ILE A 364 30.57 -24.23 16.19
N ASN A 365 29.85 -23.44 15.39
CA ASN A 365 30.38 -22.16 14.90
C ASN A 365 30.57 -21.18 16.06
N TYR A 366 29.59 -21.06 16.97
CA TYR A 366 29.70 -20.13 18.10
C TYR A 366 30.80 -20.57 19.08
N LEU A 367 30.85 -21.88 19.37
CA LEU A 367 31.86 -22.47 20.26
C LEU A 367 33.28 -22.34 19.68
N SER A 368 33.45 -22.50 18.37
CA SER A 368 34.75 -22.31 17.73
C SER A 368 35.16 -20.83 17.71
N PHE A 369 34.27 -19.92 17.30
CA PHE A 369 34.57 -18.49 17.27
C PHE A 369 34.91 -17.92 18.64
N ILE A 370 34.19 -18.29 19.70
CA ILE A 370 34.51 -17.81 21.05
C ILE A 370 35.85 -18.37 21.53
N SER A 371 36.14 -19.65 21.23
CA SER A 371 37.41 -20.29 21.62
C SER A 371 38.60 -19.60 20.97
N TYR A 372 38.52 -19.29 19.67
CA TYR A 372 39.57 -18.54 18.97
C TYR A 372 39.75 -17.12 19.52
N ASN A 373 38.65 -16.39 19.75
CA ASN A 373 38.71 -15.04 20.31
C ASN A 373 39.35 -15.03 21.71
N LEU A 374 38.96 -15.95 22.59
CA LEU A 374 39.54 -16.12 23.92
C LEU A 374 41.03 -16.51 23.86
N PHE A 375 41.41 -17.36 22.91
CA PHE A 375 42.79 -17.78 22.72
C PHE A 375 43.68 -16.59 22.30
N GLN A 376 43.20 -15.74 21.39
CA GLN A 376 43.89 -14.51 21.01
C GLN A 376 44.03 -13.54 22.19
N LYS A 377 43.03 -13.49 23.08
CA LYS A 377 43.09 -12.73 24.35
C LYS A 377 43.91 -13.40 25.45
N LYS A 378 44.50 -14.57 25.18
CA LYS A 378 45.28 -15.38 26.14
C LYS A 378 44.51 -15.79 27.39
N LYS A 379 43.18 -15.89 27.30
CA LYS A 379 42.29 -16.36 28.37
C LYS A 379 42.17 -17.89 28.33
N TYR A 380 43.29 -18.58 28.51
CA TYR A 380 43.42 -20.02 28.24
C TYR A 380 42.47 -20.91 29.06
N ASP A 381 42.16 -20.52 30.30
CA ASP A 381 41.20 -21.26 31.14
C ASP A 381 39.79 -21.28 30.51
N GLU A 382 39.33 -20.12 30.00
CA GLU A 382 38.04 -20.03 29.31
C GLU A 382 38.08 -20.75 27.95
N VAL A 383 39.21 -20.70 27.22
CA VAL A 383 39.36 -21.46 25.95
C VAL A 383 39.11 -22.94 26.18
N ILE A 384 39.69 -23.53 27.22
CA ILE A 384 39.50 -24.94 27.53
C ILE A 384 38.02 -25.27 27.70
N ILE A 385 37.25 -24.43 28.41
CA ILE A 385 35.82 -24.65 28.65
C ILE A 385 35.05 -24.72 27.33
N TYR A 386 35.20 -23.71 26.47
CA TYR A 386 34.42 -23.64 25.22
C TYR A 386 34.93 -24.58 24.13
N ALA A 387 36.25 -24.76 24.03
CA ALA A 387 36.84 -25.69 23.07
C ALA A 387 36.53 -27.15 23.44
N GLN A 388 36.39 -27.47 24.74
CA GLN A 388 35.94 -28.79 25.16
C GLN A 388 34.47 -29.03 24.81
N LYS A 389 33.58 -28.05 25.00
CA LYS A 389 32.19 -28.14 24.51
C LYS A 389 32.13 -28.32 22.99
N TRP A 390 32.99 -27.60 22.25
CA TRP A 390 33.13 -27.78 20.80
C TRP A 390 33.54 -29.22 20.48
N PHE A 391 34.61 -29.71 21.10
CA PHE A 391 35.10 -31.07 20.90
C PHE A 391 34.09 -32.15 21.32
N ASP A 392 33.31 -31.92 22.37
CA ASP A 392 32.29 -32.87 22.82
C ASP A 392 31.12 -32.94 21.83
N THR A 393 30.86 -31.84 21.11
CA THR A 393 29.85 -31.76 20.04
C THR A 393 30.38 -32.35 18.73
N ASP A 394 31.65 -32.11 18.39
CA ASP A 394 32.36 -32.72 17.26
C ASP A 394 33.69 -33.33 17.72
N ASN A 395 33.62 -34.60 18.11
CA ASN A 395 34.76 -35.36 18.65
C ASN A 395 35.85 -35.70 17.62
N LYS A 396 35.68 -35.24 16.37
CA LYS A 396 36.67 -35.36 15.30
C LYS A 396 37.32 -34.03 14.96
N SER A 397 36.92 -32.92 15.57
CA SER A 397 37.54 -31.62 15.33
C SER A 397 38.98 -31.60 15.86
N LYS A 398 39.94 -31.69 14.92
CA LYS A 398 41.37 -31.58 15.22
C LYS A 398 41.69 -30.19 15.74
N GLU A 399 41.00 -29.17 15.25
CA GLU A 399 41.15 -27.76 15.64
C GLU A 399 40.78 -27.54 17.11
N ALA A 400 39.64 -28.08 17.56
CA ALA A 400 39.23 -28.01 18.95
C ALA A 400 40.24 -28.71 19.87
N ALA A 401 40.68 -29.91 19.49
CA ALA A 401 41.71 -30.66 20.23
C ALA A 401 43.05 -29.90 20.31
N GLN A 402 43.46 -29.26 19.22
CA GLN A 402 44.67 -28.42 19.17
C GLN A 402 44.57 -27.21 20.09
N LEU A 403 43.44 -26.49 20.08
CA LEU A 403 43.22 -25.34 20.97
C LEU A 403 43.24 -25.75 22.44
N ILE A 404 42.65 -26.89 22.80
CA ILE A 404 42.68 -27.40 24.18
C ILE A 404 44.11 -27.75 24.58
N TYR A 405 44.84 -28.50 23.74
CA TYR A 405 46.24 -28.86 24.02
C TYR A 405 47.13 -27.62 24.20
N GLN A 406 47.03 -26.65 23.27
CA GLN A 406 47.83 -25.43 23.33
C GLN A 406 47.47 -24.58 24.55
N SER A 407 46.18 -24.46 24.88
CA SER A 407 45.74 -23.70 26.06
C SER A 407 46.20 -24.38 27.35
N ALA A 408 46.04 -25.70 27.46
CA ALA A 408 46.52 -26.50 28.58
C ALA A 408 48.04 -26.34 28.80
N LYS A 409 48.81 -26.28 27.70
CA LYS A 409 50.25 -26.02 27.74
C LYS A 409 50.61 -24.64 28.27
N ASN A 410 49.83 -23.60 27.93
CA ASN A 410 50.08 -22.25 28.41
C ASN A 410 49.76 -22.05 29.90
N ILE A 411 48.96 -22.95 30.50
CA ILE A 411 48.60 -22.92 31.93
C ILE A 411 49.23 -24.08 32.74
N ASP A 412 50.19 -24.80 32.15
CA ASP A 412 50.87 -25.95 32.76
C ASP A 412 49.94 -27.10 33.23
N ASN A 413 48.77 -27.26 32.62
CA ASN A 413 47.84 -28.36 32.91
C ASN A 413 48.32 -29.66 32.23
N THR A 414 49.24 -30.35 32.91
CA THR A 414 49.93 -31.54 32.39
C THR A 414 48.99 -32.71 32.11
N GLU A 415 47.91 -32.86 32.88
CA GLU A 415 46.93 -33.93 32.69
C GLU A 415 46.17 -33.74 31.37
N LEU A 416 45.63 -32.54 31.17
CA LEU A 416 44.86 -32.21 29.97
C LEU A 416 45.74 -32.20 28.72
N MET A 417 46.98 -31.73 28.84
CA MET A 417 47.98 -31.81 27.77
C MET A 417 48.19 -33.25 27.31
N LYS A 418 48.51 -34.18 28.22
CA LYS A 418 48.76 -35.59 27.87
C LYS A 418 47.53 -36.25 27.23
N LYS A 419 46.34 -35.93 27.73
CA LYS A 419 45.07 -36.44 27.17
C LYS A 419 44.90 -36.01 25.71
N TYR A 420 45.01 -34.71 25.44
CA TYR A 420 44.78 -34.18 24.10
C TYR A 420 45.95 -34.41 23.13
N GLU A 421 47.19 -34.56 23.62
CA GLU A 421 48.32 -35.02 22.82
C GLU A 421 48.08 -36.43 22.26
N LYS A 422 47.61 -37.36 23.10
CA LYS A 422 47.26 -38.70 22.67
C LYS A 422 46.13 -38.70 21.63
N ILE A 423 45.07 -37.92 21.87
CA ILE A 423 43.94 -37.77 20.93
C ILE A 423 44.44 -37.25 19.58
N LEU A 424 45.30 -36.22 19.58
CA LEU A 424 45.85 -35.66 18.34
C LEU A 424 46.72 -36.65 17.57
N ILE A 425 47.51 -37.49 18.25
CA ILE A 425 48.29 -38.56 17.62
C ILE A 425 47.37 -39.64 17.01
N GLU A 426 46.26 -39.98 17.68
CA GLU A 426 45.29 -40.96 17.16
C GLU A 426 44.49 -40.43 15.96
N MET A 427 44.46 -39.12 15.75
CA MET A 427 43.84 -38.45 14.59
C MET A 427 44.77 -38.28 13.39
N GLU A 428 46.08 -38.51 13.55
CA GLU A 428 47.09 -38.53 12.48
C GLU A 428 47.23 -39.92 11.85
#